data_AF-A0A643BRQ0-F1
#
_entry.id   AF-A0A643BRQ0-F1
#
_cell.length_a   1.000
_cell.length_b   1.000
_cell.length_c   1.000
_cell.angle_alpha   90.00
_cell.angle_beta   90.00
_cell.angle_gamma   90.00
#
_symmetry.space_group_name_H-M   'P 1'
#
loop_
_entity.id
_entity.type
_entity.pdbx_description
1 polymer ?
#
loop_
_entity_poly.entity_id
_entity_poly.type
_entity_poly.pdbx_seq_one_letter_code
_entity_poly.pdbx_strand_id
1 'polypeptide(L)'
;MVKAIVNGFGCTGHLVTRVAFNYGKVSITIDDCFTDYNYKVYTFWCDSTHGKFNGTVQSEKGKLVISGKPTSIFQEQYPANIKWGAAGAEYVLESTGVLTTLEKTGPHMKCRAKRLIISVPSADSPMFVMGMNHKKYNSLKMVSNASCTTTCLAPLANVTVDRLMTTVHTVTDIQKTIDGLTGKLYSDG
;
A
#
# COMPACT_ATOMS: atom_id res chain seq x y z
N MET A 1 -17.13 -5.08 -9.19
CA MET A 1 -16.00 -5.41 -8.30
C MET A 1 -14.80 -4.61 -8.77
N VAL A 2 -14.15 -3.84 -7.90
CA VAL A 2 -12.95 -3.07 -8.26
C VAL A 2 -11.77 -4.02 -8.36
N LYS A 3 -10.99 -3.94 -9.44
CA LYS A 3 -9.77 -4.75 -9.60
C LYS A 3 -8.57 -3.88 -9.29
N ALA A 4 -7.89 -4.18 -8.20
CA ALA A 4 -6.74 -3.43 -7.72
C ALA A 4 -5.49 -4.31 -7.66
N ILE A 5 -4.36 -3.64 -7.77
CA ILE A 5 -3.03 -4.18 -7.57
C ILE A 5 -2.46 -3.57 -6.31
N VAL A 6 -1.72 -4.35 -5.55
CA VAL A 6 -0.87 -3.88 -4.46
C VAL A 6 0.58 -4.05 -4.90
N ASN A 7 1.28 -2.93 -5.12
CA ASN A 7 2.71 -2.92 -5.37
C ASN A 7 3.47 -2.75 -4.05
N GLY A 8 4.34 -3.71 -3.72
CA GLY A 8 5.02 -3.80 -2.44
C GLY A 8 4.16 -4.50 -1.38
N PHE A 9 4.56 -5.71 -1.00
CA PHE A 9 3.82 -6.56 -0.06
C PHE A 9 4.37 -6.51 1.37
N GLY A 10 4.81 -5.31 1.79
CA GLY A 10 5.17 -5.03 3.19
C GLY A 10 3.94 -4.80 4.08
N CYS A 11 4.14 -4.17 5.24
CA CYS A 11 3.10 -3.96 6.26
C CYS A 11 1.80 -3.36 5.67
N THR A 12 1.90 -2.24 4.93
CA THR A 12 0.70 -1.59 4.34
C THR A 12 0.03 -2.47 3.28
N GLY A 13 0.80 -3.02 2.34
CA GLY A 13 0.25 -3.80 1.24
C GLY A 13 -0.42 -5.10 1.71
N HIS A 14 0.19 -5.75 2.70
CA HIS A 14 -0.35 -6.94 3.36
C HIS A 14 -1.67 -6.63 4.09
N LEU A 15 -1.73 -5.58 4.90
CA LEU A 15 -2.93 -5.20 5.64
C LEU A 15 -4.07 -4.75 4.72
N VAL A 16 -3.77 -3.98 3.68
CA VAL A 16 -4.77 -3.62 2.66
C VAL A 16 -5.33 -4.86 1.99
N THR A 17 -4.47 -5.85 1.69
CA THR A 17 -4.92 -7.13 1.11
C THR A 17 -5.86 -7.85 2.07
N ARG A 18 -5.52 -7.99 3.36
CA ARG A 18 -6.40 -8.58 4.38
C ARG A 18 -7.76 -7.87 4.45
N VAL A 19 -7.78 -6.54 4.49
CA VAL A 19 -9.02 -5.74 4.51
C VAL A 19 -9.83 -5.93 3.23
N ALA A 20 -9.19 -5.95 2.06
CA ALA A 20 -9.87 -6.14 0.78
C ALA A 20 -10.59 -7.50 0.70
N PHE A 21 -9.96 -8.57 1.19
CA PHE A 21 -10.57 -9.91 1.25
C PHE A 21 -11.78 -9.95 2.18
N ASN A 22 -11.71 -9.31 3.35
CA ASN A 22 -12.82 -9.23 4.28
C ASN A 22 -13.97 -8.34 3.77
N TYR A 23 -13.64 -7.27 3.03
CA TYR A 23 -14.64 -6.34 2.49
C TYR A 23 -15.38 -6.89 1.27
N GLY A 24 -14.75 -7.76 0.48
CA GLY A 24 -15.37 -8.51 -0.62
C GLY A 24 -15.74 -7.71 -1.88
N LYS A 25 -15.50 -6.39 -1.91
CA LYS A 25 -15.79 -5.53 -3.09
C LYS A 25 -14.58 -5.25 -3.98
N VAL A 26 -13.37 -5.60 -3.52
CA VAL A 26 -12.10 -5.38 -4.20
C VAL A 26 -11.43 -6.73 -4.46
N SER A 27 -11.03 -6.96 -5.71
CA SER A 27 -10.19 -8.09 -6.12
C SER A 27 -8.74 -7.62 -6.18
N ILE A 28 -7.84 -8.34 -5.53
CA ILE A 28 -6.43 -7.97 -5.38
C ILE A 28 -5.54 -8.88 -6.21
N THR A 29 -4.60 -8.24 -6.91
CA THR A 29 -3.37 -8.82 -7.47
C THR A 29 -2.18 -8.20 -6.74
N ILE A 30 -1.10 -8.95 -6.54
CA ILE A 30 0.07 -8.50 -5.77
C ILE A 30 1.28 -8.41 -6.70
N ASP A 31 2.16 -7.43 -6.48
CA ASP A 31 3.52 -7.42 -6.99
C ASP A 31 4.50 -7.24 -5.84
N ASP A 32 5.46 -8.16 -5.73
CA ASP A 32 6.55 -8.12 -4.78
C ASP A 32 7.67 -9.07 -5.19
N CYS A 33 8.83 -8.52 -5.56
CA CYS A 33 9.98 -9.26 -6.06
C CYS A 33 10.94 -9.77 -4.97
N PHE A 34 10.73 -9.40 -3.70
CA PHE A 34 11.70 -9.68 -2.63
C PHE A 34 11.52 -11.05 -1.97
N THR A 35 10.33 -11.62 -2.08
CA THR A 35 9.96 -12.82 -1.34
C THR A 35 9.37 -13.90 -2.25
N ASP A 36 9.52 -15.17 -1.88
CA ASP A 36 8.89 -16.28 -2.59
C ASP A 36 7.42 -16.49 -2.16
N TYR A 37 6.73 -17.40 -2.83
CA TYR A 37 5.32 -17.71 -2.57
C TYR A 37 5.08 -18.27 -1.17
N ASN A 38 5.96 -19.14 -0.65
CA ASN A 38 5.79 -19.77 0.66
C ASN A 38 6.02 -18.75 1.78
N TYR A 39 6.99 -17.86 1.60
CA TYR A 39 7.20 -16.74 2.51
C TYR A 39 5.98 -15.80 2.54
N LYS A 40 5.42 -15.47 1.37
CA LYS A 40 4.17 -14.69 1.29
C LYS A 40 2.97 -15.40 1.94
N VAL A 41 2.85 -16.72 1.82
CA VAL A 41 1.82 -17.51 2.55
C VAL A 41 2.01 -17.34 4.06
N TYR A 42 3.24 -17.51 4.53
CA TYR A 42 3.56 -17.42 5.95
C TYR A 42 3.28 -16.02 6.52
N THR A 43 3.81 -14.97 5.88
CA THR A 43 3.59 -13.59 6.33
C THR A 43 2.14 -13.18 6.21
N PHE A 44 1.42 -13.64 5.18
CA PHE A 44 -0.02 -13.40 5.08
C PHE A 44 -0.82 -14.11 6.17
N TRP A 45 -0.43 -15.33 6.53
CA TRP A 45 -1.10 -16.11 7.58
C TRP A 45 -0.82 -15.57 8.98
N CYS A 46 0.43 -15.27 9.31
CA CYS A 46 0.87 -14.89 10.65
C CYS A 46 1.35 -13.43 10.66
N ASP A 47 0.67 -12.59 11.45
CA ASP A 47 1.04 -11.19 11.69
C ASP A 47 1.22 -10.99 13.19
N SER A 48 2.38 -10.49 13.60
CA SER A 48 2.73 -10.30 15.02
C SER A 48 1.90 -9.21 15.70
N THR A 49 1.38 -8.24 14.95
CA THR A 49 0.62 -7.09 15.46
C THR A 49 -0.88 -7.35 15.40
N HIS A 50 -1.36 -7.95 14.30
CA HIS A 50 -2.78 -8.14 14.01
C HIS A 50 -3.26 -9.59 14.14
N GLY A 51 -2.37 -10.50 14.53
CA GLY A 51 -2.69 -11.91 14.73
C GLY A 51 -2.83 -12.71 13.43
N LYS A 52 -3.32 -13.94 13.60
CA LYS A 52 -3.49 -14.87 12.48
C LYS A 52 -4.63 -14.43 11.57
N PHE A 53 -4.47 -14.66 10.27
CA PHE A 53 -5.54 -14.43 9.31
C PHE A 53 -6.67 -15.45 9.51
N ASN A 54 -7.91 -14.96 9.63
CA ASN A 54 -9.11 -15.78 9.83
C ASN A 54 -9.61 -16.37 8.50
N GLY A 55 -8.77 -17.17 7.85
CA GLY A 55 -9.07 -17.83 6.59
C GLY A 55 -7.93 -18.74 6.15
N THR A 56 -8.07 -19.37 4.98
CA THR A 56 -7.01 -20.20 4.41
C THR A 56 -6.11 -19.37 3.51
N VAL A 57 -4.82 -19.67 3.53
CA VAL A 57 -3.85 -19.14 2.56
C VAL A 57 -2.88 -20.25 2.20
N GLN A 58 -2.71 -20.48 0.90
CA GLN A 58 -1.81 -21.48 0.36
C GLN A 58 -1.26 -21.02 -0.99
N SER A 59 -0.16 -21.61 -1.43
CA SER A 59 0.39 -21.39 -2.77
C SER A 59 -0.03 -22.56 -3.67
N GLU A 60 -0.58 -22.26 -4.85
CA GLU A 60 -0.94 -23.27 -5.84
C GLU A 60 -0.64 -22.74 -7.25
N LYS A 61 0.10 -23.52 -8.07
CA LYS A 61 0.38 -23.22 -9.48
C LYS A 61 0.89 -21.78 -9.73
N GLY A 62 1.79 -21.29 -8.88
CA GLY A 62 2.34 -19.94 -9.00
C GLY A 62 1.35 -18.81 -8.65
N LYS A 63 0.36 -19.10 -7.81
CA LYS A 63 -0.60 -18.11 -7.28
C LYS A 63 -0.76 -18.29 -5.78
N LEU A 64 -1.19 -17.24 -5.10
CA LEU A 64 -1.74 -17.38 -3.75
C LEU A 64 -3.23 -17.71 -3.85
N VAL A 65 -3.68 -18.69 -3.09
CA VAL A 65 -5.11 -19.00 -2.94
C VAL A 65 -5.51 -18.58 -1.54
N ILE A 66 -6.20 -17.44 -1.44
CA ILE A 66 -6.65 -16.85 -0.18
C ILE A 66 -8.14 -17.09 -0.04
N SER A 67 -8.55 -17.85 0.97
CA SER A 67 -9.96 -18.24 1.21
C SER A 67 -10.61 -18.83 -0.05
N GLY A 68 -9.88 -19.70 -0.75
CA GLY A 68 -10.32 -20.35 -1.99
C GLY A 68 -10.26 -19.47 -3.26
N LYS A 69 -9.86 -18.19 -3.15
CA LYS A 69 -9.78 -17.29 -4.30
C LYS A 69 -8.34 -17.18 -4.81
N PRO A 70 -8.06 -17.48 -6.08
CA PRO A 70 -6.73 -17.35 -6.66
C PRO A 70 -6.38 -15.87 -6.89
N THR A 71 -5.22 -15.46 -6.38
CA THR A 71 -4.60 -14.15 -6.53
C THR A 71 -3.28 -14.31 -7.26
N SER A 72 -3.16 -13.62 -8.39
CA SER A 72 -1.92 -13.57 -9.15
C SER A 72 -0.86 -12.78 -8.39
N ILE A 73 0.39 -13.21 -8.51
CA ILE A 73 1.57 -12.49 -8.03
C ILE A 73 2.46 -12.17 -9.22
N PHE A 74 2.94 -10.93 -9.25
CA PHE A 74 4.07 -10.53 -10.05
C PHE A 74 5.31 -10.37 -9.13
N GLN A 75 6.49 -10.54 -9.70
CA GLN A 75 7.76 -10.43 -8.99
C GLN A 75 8.70 -9.53 -9.79
N GLU A 76 8.21 -8.37 -10.18
CA GLU A 76 8.92 -7.44 -11.05
C GLU A 76 9.56 -6.34 -10.21
N GLN A 77 10.84 -6.08 -10.40
CA GLN A 77 11.54 -5.04 -9.65
C GLN A 77 11.23 -3.63 -10.18
N TYR A 78 10.95 -3.54 -11.48
CA TYR A 78 10.73 -2.26 -12.16
C TYR A 78 9.24 -2.09 -12.51
N PRO A 79 8.58 -1.04 -12.00
CA PRO A 79 7.19 -0.71 -12.30
C PRO A 79 6.77 -0.73 -13.78
N ALA A 80 7.70 -0.42 -14.67
CA ALA A 80 7.49 -0.40 -16.11
C ALA A 80 7.33 -1.80 -16.74
N ASN A 81 7.83 -2.85 -16.07
CA ASN A 81 7.79 -4.21 -16.59
C ASN A 81 6.51 -4.94 -16.17
N ILE A 82 5.81 -4.40 -15.18
CA ILE A 82 4.69 -5.10 -14.57
C ILE A 82 3.48 -5.07 -15.49
N LYS A 83 3.06 -6.25 -15.96
CA LYS A 83 2.03 -6.39 -16.99
C LYS A 83 0.61 -6.34 -16.39
N TRP A 84 0.24 -5.22 -15.77
CA TRP A 84 -1.07 -5.03 -15.11
C TRP A 84 -2.27 -5.36 -16.00
N GLY A 85 -2.18 -4.98 -17.28
CA GLY A 85 -3.22 -5.27 -18.26
C GLY A 85 -3.54 -6.77 -18.39
N ALA A 86 -2.56 -7.66 -18.19
CA ALA A 86 -2.77 -9.11 -18.24
C ALA A 86 -3.58 -9.62 -17.02
N ALA A 87 -3.46 -8.97 -15.87
CA ALA A 87 -4.28 -9.26 -14.69
C ALA A 87 -5.64 -8.55 -14.70
N GLY A 88 -5.89 -7.68 -15.69
CA GLY A 88 -7.12 -6.91 -15.82
C GLY A 88 -7.36 -5.92 -14.68
N ALA A 89 -6.30 -5.53 -13.96
CA ALA A 89 -6.41 -4.63 -12.83
C ALA A 89 -6.31 -3.16 -13.26
N GLU A 90 -7.16 -2.33 -12.64
CA GLU A 90 -7.43 -0.97 -13.09
C GLU A 90 -6.87 0.07 -12.12
N TYR A 91 -6.78 -0.30 -10.85
CA TYR A 91 -6.27 0.53 -9.76
C TYR A 91 -4.95 -0.03 -9.27
N VAL A 92 -3.98 0.84 -9.00
CA VAL A 92 -2.72 0.46 -8.35
C VAL A 92 -2.67 1.15 -6.99
N LEU A 93 -2.45 0.38 -5.94
CA LEU A 93 -1.94 0.86 -4.68
C LEU A 93 -0.42 0.75 -4.72
N GLU A 94 0.23 1.90 -4.69
CA GLU A 94 1.67 2.01 -4.55
C GLU A 94 2.02 2.06 -3.06
N SER A 95 2.53 0.95 -2.53
CA SER A 95 2.86 0.76 -1.11
C SER A 95 4.30 0.33 -0.84
N THR A 96 5.21 0.52 -1.81
CA THR A 96 6.65 0.26 -1.60
C THR A 96 7.31 1.32 -0.72
N GLY A 97 6.72 2.51 -0.62
CA GLY A 97 7.32 3.66 0.08
C GLY A 97 8.47 4.34 -0.66
N VAL A 98 8.89 3.82 -1.83
CA VAL A 98 9.99 4.36 -2.64
C VAL A 98 9.48 5.26 -3.76
N LEU A 99 8.34 4.91 -4.36
CA LEU A 99 7.75 5.59 -5.50
C LEU A 99 6.68 6.58 -5.02
N THR A 100 7.13 7.76 -4.58
CA THR A 100 6.26 8.74 -3.90
C THR A 100 5.94 9.97 -4.73
N THR A 101 6.54 10.13 -5.91
CA THR A 101 6.30 11.27 -6.81
C THR A 101 5.57 10.85 -8.08
N LEU A 102 4.92 11.80 -8.76
CA LEU A 102 4.24 11.55 -10.03
C LEU A 102 5.18 10.99 -11.09
N GLU A 103 6.42 11.50 -11.14
CA GLU A 103 7.44 11.00 -12.07
C GLU A 103 7.77 9.52 -11.82
N LYS A 104 8.07 9.17 -10.56
CA LYS A 104 8.46 7.81 -10.16
C LYS A 104 7.33 6.80 -10.33
N THR A 105 6.09 7.23 -10.15
CA THR A 105 4.90 6.37 -10.26
C THR A 105 4.30 6.33 -11.67
N GLY A 106 4.71 7.26 -12.54
CA GLY A 106 4.31 7.32 -13.96
C GLY A 106 4.46 6.00 -14.75
N PRO A 107 5.50 5.16 -14.52
CA PRO A 107 5.60 3.86 -15.19
C PRO A 107 4.40 2.93 -14.99
N HIS A 108 3.74 2.93 -13.83
CA HIS A 108 2.53 2.12 -13.61
C HIS A 108 1.41 2.49 -14.60
N MET A 109 1.31 3.77 -14.95
CA MET A 109 0.30 4.28 -15.89
C MET A 109 0.58 3.83 -17.33
N LYS A 110 1.86 3.66 -17.72
CA LYS A 110 2.24 3.09 -19.02
C LYS A 110 1.80 1.64 -19.15
N CYS A 111 1.72 0.92 -18.03
CA CYS A 111 1.31 -0.48 -17.96
C CYS A 111 -0.22 -0.69 -17.91
N ARG A 112 -1.02 0.31 -18.34
CA ARG A 112 -2.49 0.31 -18.38
C ARG A 112 -3.22 0.46 -17.03
N ALA A 113 -2.53 0.90 -15.98
CA ALA A 113 -3.24 1.35 -14.78
C ALA A 113 -4.14 2.55 -15.13
N LYS A 114 -5.42 2.50 -14.75
CA LYS A 114 -6.35 3.64 -14.93
C LYS A 114 -6.17 4.68 -13.84
N ARG A 115 -5.91 4.21 -12.62
CA ARG A 115 -5.77 5.04 -11.41
C ARG A 115 -4.65 4.49 -10.52
N LEU A 116 -3.96 5.39 -9.83
CA LEU A 116 -2.91 5.07 -8.88
C LEU A 116 -3.13 5.82 -7.56
N ILE A 117 -2.98 5.11 -6.45
CA ILE A 117 -3.05 5.61 -5.09
C ILE A 117 -1.70 5.37 -4.45
N ILE A 118 -1.03 6.43 -4.02
CA ILE A 118 0.21 6.36 -3.23
C ILE A 118 -0.18 6.22 -1.76
N SER A 119 0.36 5.23 -1.06
CA SER A 119 0.00 4.93 0.34
C SER A 119 0.66 5.86 1.37
N VAL A 120 1.54 6.75 0.92
CA VAL A 120 2.32 7.70 1.73
C VAL A 120 2.17 9.12 1.17
N PRO A 121 2.54 10.16 1.94
CA PRO A 121 2.55 11.53 1.43
C PRO A 121 3.37 11.67 0.15
N SER A 122 2.86 12.48 -0.75
CA SER A 122 3.52 12.79 -2.02
C SER A 122 3.79 14.28 -2.08
N ALA A 123 4.95 14.66 -2.64
CA ALA A 123 5.35 16.05 -2.78
C ALA A 123 4.57 16.77 -3.91
N ASP A 124 4.10 16.01 -4.91
CA ASP A 124 3.55 16.54 -6.16
C ASP A 124 2.19 15.93 -6.54
N SER A 125 1.71 14.90 -5.82
CA SER A 125 0.39 14.30 -6.03
C SER A 125 -0.66 14.83 -5.03
N PRO A 126 -1.87 15.21 -5.48
CA PRO A 126 -2.94 15.65 -4.58
C PRO A 126 -3.26 14.62 -3.50
N MET A 127 -3.27 15.06 -2.25
CA MET A 127 -3.54 14.22 -1.08
C MET A 127 -5.00 14.27 -0.67
N PHE A 128 -5.58 13.10 -0.38
CA PHE A 128 -6.95 12.97 0.08
C PHE A 128 -7.03 12.26 1.42
N VAL A 129 -7.90 12.78 2.28
CA VAL A 129 -8.29 12.17 3.55
C VAL A 129 -9.80 11.92 3.50
N MET A 130 -10.18 10.67 3.74
CA MET A 130 -11.58 10.26 3.82
C MET A 130 -12.30 11.00 4.95
N GLY A 131 -13.55 11.39 4.73
CA GLY A 131 -14.30 12.27 5.65
C GLY A 131 -13.96 13.76 5.53
N MET A 132 -12.80 14.13 4.98
CA MET A 132 -12.33 15.52 4.90
C MET A 132 -12.48 16.14 3.51
N ASN A 133 -11.50 15.91 2.63
CA ASN A 133 -11.46 16.51 1.29
C ASN A 133 -11.72 15.49 0.18
N HIS A 134 -12.04 14.22 0.50
CA HIS A 134 -12.37 13.18 -0.49
C HIS A 134 -13.45 13.58 -1.51
N LYS A 135 -14.43 14.42 -1.13
CA LYS A 135 -15.45 14.95 -2.06
C LYS A 135 -14.91 15.92 -3.11
N LYS A 136 -13.70 16.45 -2.92
CA LYS A 136 -13.00 17.30 -3.90
C LYS A 136 -12.27 16.48 -4.97
N TYR A 137 -12.26 15.15 -4.86
CA TYR A 137 -11.66 14.29 -5.89
C TYR A 137 -12.43 14.45 -7.20
N ASN A 138 -11.73 14.91 -8.24
CA ASN A 138 -12.31 15.12 -9.56
C ASN A 138 -11.60 14.27 -10.61
N SER A 139 -11.81 12.95 -10.56
CA SER A 139 -11.32 12.01 -11.58
C SER A 139 -9.81 12.07 -11.84
N LEU A 140 -9.03 12.43 -10.82
CA LEU A 140 -7.57 12.46 -10.90
C LEU A 140 -7.01 11.05 -11.11
N LYS A 141 -6.01 10.93 -11.98
CA LYS A 141 -5.36 9.64 -12.28
C LYS A 141 -4.49 9.15 -11.15
N MET A 142 -3.84 10.06 -10.44
CA MET A 142 -2.84 9.74 -9.43
C MET A 142 -3.13 10.61 -8.21
N VAL A 143 -3.21 9.97 -7.05
CA VAL A 143 -3.51 10.63 -5.77
C VAL A 143 -2.68 9.99 -4.66
N SER A 144 -2.49 10.70 -3.56
CA SER A 144 -1.91 10.14 -2.33
C SER A 144 -2.98 10.05 -1.25
N ASN A 145 -2.93 9.00 -0.42
CA ASN A 145 -3.77 8.83 0.75
C ASN A 145 -3.17 9.46 2.02
N ALA A 146 -2.31 10.47 1.85
CA ALA A 146 -1.60 11.17 2.92
C ALA A 146 -0.82 10.21 3.85
N SER A 147 -0.62 10.60 5.11
CA SER A 147 -0.03 9.75 6.16
C SER A 147 -1.08 9.30 7.18
N CYS A 148 -0.72 8.29 7.99
CA CYS A 148 -1.46 7.88 9.18
C CYS A 148 -1.72 9.06 10.13
N THR A 149 -0.70 9.86 10.45
CA THR A 149 -0.83 11.04 11.32
C THR A 149 -1.75 12.10 10.72
N THR A 150 -1.65 12.37 9.41
CA THR A 150 -2.54 13.34 8.74
C THR A 150 -3.98 12.85 8.77
N THR A 151 -4.21 11.56 8.55
CA THR A 151 -5.54 10.94 8.59
C THR A 151 -6.14 11.00 10.00
N CYS A 152 -5.31 10.85 11.05
CA CYS A 152 -5.72 10.99 12.43
C CYS A 152 -6.06 12.45 12.80
N LEU A 153 -5.21 13.40 12.42
CA LEU A 153 -5.33 14.79 12.83
C LEU A 153 -6.37 15.57 12.02
N ALA A 154 -6.46 15.37 10.71
CA ALA A 154 -7.26 16.24 9.84
C ALA A 154 -8.74 16.37 10.24
N PRO A 155 -9.44 15.29 10.67
CA PRO A 155 -10.80 15.40 11.19
C PRO A 155 -10.91 16.27 12.46
N LEU A 156 -9.90 16.24 13.33
CA LEU A 156 -9.85 17.03 14.56
C LEU A 156 -9.49 18.49 14.30
N ALA A 157 -8.56 18.74 13.37
CA ALA A 157 -8.12 20.08 13.01
C ALA A 157 -9.24 20.94 12.41
N ASN A 158 -10.24 20.32 11.77
CA ASN A 158 -11.40 21.04 11.24
C ASN A 158 -12.29 21.66 12.33
N VAL A 159 -12.09 21.28 13.59
CA VAL A 159 -12.89 21.74 14.73
C VAL A 159 -12.13 22.79 15.56
N THR A 160 -10.80 22.93 15.42
CA THR A 160 -9.99 23.82 16.26
C THR A 160 -8.89 24.55 15.48
N VAL A 161 -8.78 25.86 15.68
CA VAL A 161 -7.86 26.77 14.98
C VAL A 161 -6.68 27.11 15.90
N ASP A 162 -5.44 27.06 15.41
CA ASP A 162 -4.15 27.30 16.09
C ASP A 162 -3.68 26.27 17.13
N ARG A 163 -2.95 25.24 16.68
CA ARG A 163 -2.36 24.21 17.56
C ARG A 163 -1.04 23.66 17.03
N LEU A 164 -0.07 23.54 17.93
CA LEU A 164 1.07 22.63 17.78
C LEU A 164 0.57 21.19 17.93
N MET A 165 1.12 20.28 17.13
CA MET A 165 0.83 18.85 17.20
C MET A 165 2.10 18.08 17.51
N THR A 166 2.03 17.19 18.50
CA THR A 166 3.01 16.14 18.75
C THR A 166 2.33 14.80 18.53
N THR A 167 2.95 13.93 17.75
CA THR A 167 2.52 12.53 17.59
C THR A 167 3.50 11.65 18.35
N VAL A 168 3.00 10.87 19.30
CA VAL A 168 3.78 9.76 19.88
C VAL A 168 3.53 8.56 18.97
N HIS A 169 4.50 8.28 18.10
CA HIS A 169 4.36 7.30 17.01
C HIS A 169 5.06 5.98 17.36
N THR A 170 4.45 4.86 17.00
CA THR A 170 5.08 3.54 17.13
C THR A 170 6.26 3.39 16.17
N VAL A 171 7.16 2.45 16.45
CA VAL A 171 8.26 2.13 15.52
C VAL A 171 7.71 1.58 14.19
N THR A 172 8.48 1.81 13.14
CA THR A 172 8.19 1.45 11.74
C THR A 172 9.40 0.72 11.13
N ASP A 173 9.23 0.22 9.92
CA ASP A 173 10.22 -0.57 9.17
C ASP A 173 11.47 0.22 8.73
N ILE A 174 11.44 1.55 8.81
CA ILE A 174 12.59 2.41 8.48
C ILE A 174 13.62 2.45 9.63
N GLN A 175 13.17 2.25 10.87
CA GLN A 175 14.01 2.30 12.07
C GLN A 175 14.80 1.01 12.25
N LYS A 176 15.93 1.09 12.97
CA LYS A 176 16.83 -0.05 13.20
C LYS A 176 16.61 -0.70 14.55
N THR A 177 16.94 -1.99 14.65
CA THR A 177 16.95 -2.73 15.91
C THR A 177 18.19 -2.46 16.76
N ILE A 178 19.27 -2.01 16.12
CA ILE A 178 20.55 -1.61 16.71
C ILE A 178 21.07 -0.39 15.94
N ASP A 179 21.89 0.43 16.59
CA ASP A 179 22.48 1.63 15.98
C ASP A 179 23.13 1.32 14.61
N GLY A 180 22.76 2.10 13.60
CA GLY A 180 23.15 1.89 12.22
C GLY A 180 23.03 3.14 11.36
N LEU A 181 23.56 3.03 10.13
CA LEU A 181 23.52 4.14 9.18
C LEU A 181 22.11 4.31 8.62
N THR A 182 21.67 5.57 8.48
CA THR A 182 20.40 5.94 7.83
C THR A 182 20.63 6.87 6.66
N GLY A 183 19.67 6.85 5.73
CA GLY A 183 19.65 7.76 4.58
C GLY A 183 18.77 9.00 4.76
N LYS A 184 18.21 9.24 5.95
CA LYS A 184 17.26 10.35 6.19
C LYS A 184 17.66 11.22 7.38
N LEU A 185 17.52 10.70 8.61
CA LEU A 185 17.80 11.43 9.84
C LEU A 185 18.76 10.62 10.71
N TYR A 186 19.76 11.28 11.29
CA TYR A 186 20.74 10.61 12.16
C TYR A 186 20.09 9.98 13.40
N SER A 187 18.99 10.54 13.88
CA SER A 187 18.21 10.01 15.01
C SER A 187 17.45 8.72 14.72
N ASP A 188 17.30 8.33 13.45
CA ASP A 188 16.57 7.11 13.06
C ASP A 188 17.47 5.86 13.04
N GLY A 189 18.77 6.06 13.31
CA GLY A 189 19.86 5.09 13.11
C GLY A 189 20.05 4.16 14.27
#